data_AF-A0AAW1JH56-F1
#
_entry.id   AF-A0AAW1JH56-F1
#
_cell.length_a   1.000
_cell.length_b   1.000
_cell.length_c   1.000
_cell.angle_alpha   90.00
_cell.angle_beta   90.00
_cell.angle_gamma   90.00
#
_symmetry.space_group_name_H-M   'P 1'
#
loop_
_entity.id
_entity.type
_entity.pdbx_description
1 polymer ?
#
loop_
_entity_poly.entity_id
_entity_poly.type
_entity_poly.pdbx_seq_one_letter_code
_entity_poly.pdbx_strand_id
1 'polypeptide(L)'
;MNTRLDELQRIILTEIEIFKLMLVSAGYTTPQPAVSVPPQTKSAQSYDDYEYAYYFENDTNANDAKNLGSNNNYMKTSNNHKTQSKNKKKLYLREEEVIRTNETIRKTDMGKAFIFFWRIADIEKILKEDVELSSPLIEYLGNTMFIKLSTRYLRTNYVSLELLTSNEFANPFRFVIMHKKEKYDFNSPMLGNTRPPARLFRITKGKIQSLIFSGALLIKLLVYLDL
;
A
#
# COMPACT_ATOMS: atom_id res chain seq x y z
N MET A 1 19.24 35.27 -27.88
CA MET A 1 19.42 35.10 -26.41
C MET A 1 18.61 33.91 -25.95
N ASN A 2 19.19 32.70 -25.99
CA ASN A 2 18.63 31.49 -25.35
C ASN A 2 19.73 30.58 -24.76
N THR A 3 20.97 31.08 -24.67
CA THR A 3 22.17 30.35 -24.22
C THR A 3 22.00 29.70 -22.85
N ARG A 4 21.23 30.32 -21.95
CA ARG A 4 20.93 29.77 -20.62
C ARG A 4 20.01 28.55 -20.65
N LEU A 5 19.08 28.50 -21.60
CA LEU A 5 18.16 27.37 -21.76
C LEU A 5 18.89 26.17 -22.35
N ASP A 6 19.75 26.42 -23.33
CA ASP A 6 20.56 25.40 -23.98
C ASP A 6 21.59 24.79 -23.01
N GLU A 7 22.19 25.61 -22.15
CA GLU A 7 23.08 25.13 -21.07
C GLU A 7 22.34 24.27 -20.05
N LEU A 8 21.14 24.67 -19.62
CA LEU A 8 20.32 23.88 -18.69
C LEU A 8 19.89 22.55 -19.30
N GLN A 9 19.49 22.54 -20.57
CA GLN A 9 19.16 21.30 -21.27
C GLN A 9 20.37 20.36 -21.34
N ARG A 10 21.57 20.90 -21.61
CA ARG A 10 22.79 20.11 -21.68
C ARG A 10 23.16 19.47 -20.34
N ILE A 11 23.03 20.23 -19.24
CA ILE A 11 23.27 19.74 -17.88
C ILE A 11 22.31 18.60 -17.54
N ILE A 12 21.01 18.79 -17.77
CA ILE A 12 19.98 17.78 -17.49
C ILE A 12 20.22 16.50 -18.31
N LEU A 13 20.54 16.62 -19.59
CA LEU A 13 20.83 15.47 -20.45
C LEU A 13 22.06 14.69 -19.97
N THR A 14 23.08 15.40 -19.49
CA THR A 14 24.30 14.79 -18.95
C THR A 14 24.02 14.04 -17.66
N GLU A 15 23.23 14.62 -16.74
CA GLU A 15 22.81 13.95 -15.51
C GLU A 15 22.00 12.67 -15.81
N ILE A 16 21.09 12.72 -16.78
CA ILE A 16 20.32 11.55 -17.21
C ILE A 16 21.23 10.43 -17.74
N GLU A 17 22.27 10.75 -18.50
CA GLU A 17 23.24 9.75 -18.98
C GLU A 17 24.05 9.12 -17.84
N ILE A 18 24.48 9.93 -16.87
CA ILE A 18 25.18 9.44 -15.68
C ILE A 18 24.28 8.48 -14.89
N PHE A 19 23.02 8.85 -14.67
CA PHE A 19 22.05 7.99 -14.00
C PHE A 19 21.81 6.67 -14.75
N LYS A 20 21.71 6.70 -16.09
CA LYS A 20 21.59 5.48 -16.91
C LYS A 20 22.79 4.56 -16.72
N LEU A 21 24.01 5.11 -16.72
CA LEU A 21 25.24 4.32 -16.51
C LEU A 21 25.30 3.70 -15.11
N MET A 22 24.88 4.42 -14.07
CA MET A 22 24.79 3.90 -12.70
C MET A 22 23.75 2.78 -12.56
N LEU A 23 22.62 2.89 -13.27
CA LEU A 23 21.58 1.86 -13.28
C LEU A 23 22.05 0.58 -14.00
N VAL A 24 22.73 0.73 -15.14
CA VAL A 24 23.30 -0.40 -15.90
C VAL A 24 24.38 -1.12 -15.09
N SER A 25 25.27 -0.39 -14.39
CA SER A 25 26.30 -1.02 -13.54
C SER A 25 25.70 -1.73 -12.32
N ALA A 26 24.52 -1.31 -11.86
CA ALA A 26 23.75 -1.97 -10.79
C ALA A 26 22.86 -3.12 -11.29
N GLY A 27 22.96 -3.51 -12.57
CA GLY A 27 22.23 -4.64 -13.16
C GLY A 27 20.82 -4.32 -13.67
N TYR A 28 20.42 -3.04 -13.68
CA TYR A 28 19.16 -2.61 -14.28
C TYR A 28 19.34 -2.39 -15.78
N THR A 29 18.56 -3.10 -16.59
CA THR A 29 18.55 -2.90 -18.05
C THR A 29 17.43 -1.93 -18.43
N THR A 30 17.70 -1.00 -19.35
CA THR A 30 16.64 -0.19 -19.95
C THR A 30 15.76 -1.08 -20.82
N PRO A 31 14.42 -1.04 -20.65
CA PRO A 31 13.51 -1.78 -21.53
C PRO A 31 13.72 -1.31 -22.97
N GLN A 32 13.95 -2.24 -23.90
CA GLN A 32 13.91 -1.87 -25.30
C GLN A 32 12.48 -1.50 -25.69
N PRO A 33 12.27 -0.44 -26.49
CA PRO A 33 10.95 -0.12 -27.00
C PRO A 33 10.44 -1.31 -27.81
N ALA A 34 9.29 -1.85 -27.40
CA ALA A 34 8.64 -2.92 -28.12
C ALA A 34 8.36 -2.45 -29.56
N VAL A 35 8.91 -3.17 -30.54
CA VAL A 35 8.60 -2.97 -31.95
C VAL A 35 7.09 -3.13 -32.12
N SER A 36 6.44 -2.09 -32.65
CA SER A 36 5.00 -2.04 -32.86
C SER A 36 4.56 -3.07 -33.89
N VAL A 37 3.81 -4.07 -33.45
CA VAL A 37 3.11 -5.02 -34.34
C VAL A 37 1.69 -4.48 -34.57
N PRO A 38 1.21 -4.38 -35.83
CA PRO A 38 -0.12 -3.86 -36.14
C PRO A 38 -1.24 -4.80 -35.67
N PRO A 39 -2.47 -4.30 -35.47
CA PRO A 39 -3.51 -5.00 -34.72
C PRO A 39 -4.07 -6.16 -35.53
N GLN A 40 -4.04 -7.37 -34.96
CA GLN A 40 -4.83 -8.50 -35.47
C GLN A 40 -6.02 -8.80 -34.55
N THR A 41 -7.15 -8.98 -35.22
CA THR A 41 -8.50 -9.21 -34.73
C THR A 41 -8.66 -10.49 -33.89
N LYS A 42 -9.53 -10.35 -32.87
CA LYS A 42 -10.09 -11.36 -31.94
C LYS A 42 -10.04 -12.83 -32.38
N SER A 43 -9.58 -13.69 -31.46
CA SER A 43 -10.31 -14.91 -31.10
C SER A 43 -10.11 -15.18 -29.60
N ALA A 44 -11.20 -15.53 -28.91
CA ALA A 44 -11.18 -15.90 -27.50
C ALA A 44 -10.50 -17.27 -27.35
N GLN A 45 -9.43 -17.34 -26.56
CA GLN A 45 -8.90 -18.60 -26.08
C GLN A 45 -8.69 -18.51 -24.57
N SER A 46 -9.32 -19.48 -23.90
CA SER A 46 -9.21 -19.83 -22.50
C SER A 46 -7.74 -20.06 -22.13
N TYR A 47 -7.27 -19.40 -21.06
CA TYR A 47 -6.02 -19.74 -20.39
C TYR A 47 -6.33 -19.96 -18.91
N ASP A 48 -6.80 -21.17 -18.64
CA ASP A 48 -6.54 -21.85 -17.37
C ASP A 48 -5.06 -22.29 -17.35
N ASP A 49 -4.55 -22.53 -16.15
CA ASP A 49 -3.24 -23.12 -15.80
C ASP A 49 -2.04 -22.16 -15.65
N TYR A 50 -1.98 -21.50 -14.49
CA TYR A 50 -0.72 -21.41 -13.75
C TYR A 50 -0.97 -21.72 -12.27
N GLU A 51 -0.84 -23.00 -11.95
CA GLU A 51 -0.71 -23.55 -10.60
C GLU A 51 0.74 -23.31 -10.12
N TYR A 52 0.96 -22.51 -9.08
CA TYR A 52 2.25 -22.43 -8.39
C TYR A 52 2.06 -22.59 -6.88
N ALA A 53 2.33 -23.83 -6.46
CA ALA A 53 2.82 -24.34 -5.18
C ALA A 53 2.49 -23.56 -3.88
N TYR A 54 1.59 -24.16 -3.11
CA TYR A 54 1.48 -23.95 -1.66
C TYR A 54 2.75 -24.41 -0.94
N TYR A 55 3.42 -23.50 -0.23
CA TYR A 55 4.23 -23.85 0.93
C TYR A 55 3.37 -23.62 2.19
N PHE A 56 2.76 -24.69 2.68
CA PHE A 56 2.36 -24.79 4.09
C PHE A 56 3.48 -25.54 4.81
N GLU A 57 4.34 -24.84 5.55
CA GLU A 57 5.13 -25.49 6.60
C GLU A 57 4.26 -25.61 7.86
N ASN A 58 3.73 -26.82 8.01
CA ASN A 58 3.42 -27.56 9.24
C ASN A 58 3.55 -26.81 10.58
N ASP A 59 2.40 -26.39 11.12
CA ASP A 59 2.15 -26.41 12.56
C ASP A 59 2.05 -27.87 13.02
N THR A 60 3.17 -28.51 13.33
CA THR A 60 3.20 -29.78 14.07
C THR A 60 3.60 -29.56 15.51
N ASN A 61 2.60 -29.70 16.38
CA ASN A 61 2.63 -30.36 17.68
C ASN A 61 3.84 -30.10 18.60
N ALA A 62 3.61 -29.26 19.62
CA ALA A 62 4.30 -29.36 20.90
C ALA A 62 3.30 -29.19 22.06
N ASN A 63 2.24 -29.99 22.06
CA ASN A 63 1.50 -30.35 23.27
C ASN A 63 1.87 -31.79 23.59
N ASP A 64 3.00 -32.00 24.26
CA ASP A 64 3.25 -33.16 25.13
C ASP A 64 4.63 -33.03 25.80
N ALA A 65 4.67 -32.34 26.94
CA ALA A 65 5.69 -32.55 27.95
C ALA A 65 5.04 -32.44 29.33
N LYS A 66 4.63 -33.62 29.79
CA LYS A 66 4.17 -34.03 31.11
C LYS A 66 4.65 -33.17 32.29
N ASN A 67 3.67 -32.89 33.16
CA ASN A 67 3.77 -32.93 34.62
C ASN A 67 4.99 -33.68 35.16
N LEU A 68 5.88 -32.96 35.84
CA LEU A 68 6.52 -33.42 37.06
C LEU A 68 6.60 -32.22 38.02
N GLY A 69 5.89 -32.34 39.14
CA GLY A 69 5.81 -31.27 40.13
C GLY A 69 7.09 -31.07 40.91
N SER A 70 7.26 -29.86 41.45
CA SER A 70 7.64 -29.69 42.86
C SER A 70 7.44 -28.22 43.26
N ASN A 71 6.95 -28.04 44.48
CA ASN A 71 6.74 -26.77 45.16
C ASN A 71 7.97 -25.85 45.10
N ASN A 72 7.76 -24.55 44.97
CA ASN A 72 8.23 -23.55 45.96
C ASN A 72 7.71 -22.15 45.62
N ASN A 73 7.04 -21.56 46.62
CA ASN A 73 6.71 -20.14 46.70
C ASN A 73 7.99 -19.32 46.85
N TYR A 74 8.33 -18.43 45.90
CA TYR A 74 9.07 -17.20 46.23
C TYR A 74 8.77 -16.07 45.23
N MET A 75 8.37 -14.93 45.81
CA MET A 75 8.50 -13.54 45.35
C MET A 75 7.76 -13.04 44.09
N LYS A 76 6.72 -12.25 44.38
CA LYS A 76 6.34 -11.04 43.64
C LYS A 76 7.57 -10.20 43.27
N THR A 77 7.81 -9.97 41.98
CA THR A 77 8.36 -8.71 41.46
C THR A 77 8.06 -8.54 39.96
N SER A 78 7.53 -7.36 39.63
CA SER A 78 7.64 -6.66 38.34
C SER A 78 7.03 -7.30 37.06
N ASN A 79 5.71 -7.20 36.91
CA ASN A 79 5.02 -7.41 35.63
C ASN A 79 4.78 -6.08 34.89
N ASN A 80 5.83 -5.47 34.34
CA ASN A 80 5.68 -4.37 33.36
C ASN A 80 6.40 -4.62 32.01
N HIS A 81 7.08 -5.77 31.84
CA HIS A 81 7.86 -6.04 30.61
C HIS A 81 7.16 -6.91 29.53
N LYS A 82 6.05 -7.59 29.84
CA LYS A 82 5.39 -8.50 28.86
C LYS A 82 4.51 -7.80 27.82
N THR A 83 4.13 -6.54 28.04
CA THR A 83 3.21 -5.80 27.16
C THR A 83 3.91 -5.19 25.93
N GLN A 84 5.20 -4.83 26.04
CA GLN A 84 5.96 -4.27 24.93
C GLN A 84 6.29 -5.30 23.84
N SER A 85 6.64 -6.54 24.23
CA SER A 85 7.00 -7.62 23.29
C SER A 85 5.83 -8.00 22.36
N LYS A 86 4.61 -8.14 22.90
CA LYS A 86 3.42 -8.49 22.09
C LYS A 86 3.00 -7.39 21.11
N ASN A 87 3.23 -6.13 21.45
CA ASN A 87 2.93 -5.01 20.55
C ASN A 87 3.96 -4.90 19.43
N LYS A 88 5.26 -5.14 19.70
CA LYS A 88 6.31 -5.21 18.67
C LYS A 88 6.06 -6.34 17.68
N LYS A 89 5.71 -7.55 18.15
CA LYS A 89 5.39 -8.69 17.27
C LYS A 89 4.23 -8.39 16.31
N LYS A 90 3.20 -7.67 16.76
CA LYS A 90 2.05 -7.30 15.91
C LYS A 90 2.36 -6.20 14.90
N LEU A 91 3.25 -5.27 15.23
CA LEU A 91 3.73 -4.27 14.27
C LEU A 91 4.46 -4.96 13.10
N TYR A 92 5.34 -5.91 13.43
CA TYR A 92 6.09 -6.68 12.44
C TYR A 92 5.17 -7.42 11.47
N LEU A 93 4.07 -8.01 11.95
CA LEU A 93 3.08 -8.68 11.10
C LEU A 93 2.43 -7.77 10.04
N ARG A 94 2.20 -6.49 10.35
CA ARG A 94 1.59 -5.55 9.39
C ARG A 94 2.61 -5.07 8.36
N GLU A 95 3.85 -4.85 8.77
CA GLU A 95 4.94 -4.54 7.85
C GLU A 95 5.21 -5.73 6.91
N GLU A 96 5.19 -6.96 7.42
CA GLU A 96 5.29 -8.16 6.59
C GLU A 96 4.12 -8.31 5.61
N GLU A 97 2.90 -7.92 5.98
CA GLU A 97 1.77 -7.91 5.04
C GLU A 97 2.03 -6.95 3.88
N VAL A 98 2.49 -5.73 4.18
CA VAL A 98 2.85 -4.74 3.15
C VAL A 98 3.89 -5.32 2.21
N ILE A 99 4.99 -5.87 2.74
CA ILE A 99 6.08 -6.42 1.93
C ILE A 99 5.59 -7.56 1.02
N ARG A 100 4.72 -8.44 1.52
CA ARG A 100 4.26 -9.64 0.79
C ARG A 100 3.14 -9.39 -0.21
N THR A 101 2.36 -8.33 -0.02
CA THR A 101 1.10 -8.16 -0.74
C THR A 101 0.94 -6.83 -1.47
N ASN A 102 1.88 -5.89 -1.29
CA ASN A 102 1.87 -4.66 -2.06
C ASN A 102 2.00 -4.94 -3.56
N GLU A 103 1.18 -4.28 -4.36
CA GLU A 103 1.11 -4.40 -5.82
C GLU A 103 0.83 -5.82 -6.32
N THR A 104 0.08 -6.61 -5.52
CA THR A 104 -0.33 -7.97 -5.90
C THR A 104 -1.84 -8.09 -6.09
N ILE A 105 -2.27 -9.09 -6.85
CA ILE A 105 -3.68 -9.49 -6.94
C ILE A 105 -3.93 -10.63 -5.94
N ARG A 106 -4.95 -10.48 -5.09
CA ARG A 106 -5.32 -11.48 -4.08
C ARG A 106 -6.83 -11.75 -4.10
N LYS A 107 -7.20 -12.98 -3.73
CA LYS A 107 -8.60 -13.33 -3.48
C LYS A 107 -9.03 -12.72 -2.14
N THR A 108 -10.14 -12.00 -2.17
CA THR A 108 -10.82 -11.41 -1.00
C THR A 108 -12.20 -12.06 -0.86
N ASP A 109 -12.91 -11.70 0.21
CA ASP A 109 -14.31 -12.04 0.43
C ASP A 109 -15.23 -11.53 -0.69
N MET A 110 -14.88 -10.42 -1.33
CA MET A 110 -15.62 -9.79 -2.43
C MET A 110 -15.06 -10.12 -3.82
N GLY A 111 -14.20 -11.13 -3.96
CA GLY A 111 -13.59 -11.49 -5.25
C GLY A 111 -12.12 -11.12 -5.36
N LYS A 112 -11.57 -11.08 -6.58
CA LYS A 112 -10.14 -10.76 -6.80
C LYS A 112 -9.93 -9.25 -6.70
N ALA A 113 -8.93 -8.83 -5.94
CA ALA A 113 -8.55 -7.42 -5.81
C ALA A 113 -7.05 -7.23 -5.99
N PHE A 114 -6.70 -6.19 -6.75
CA PHE A 114 -5.36 -5.61 -6.72
C PHE A 114 -5.19 -4.79 -5.45
N ILE A 115 -4.05 -4.97 -4.79
CA ILE A 115 -3.75 -4.38 -3.48
C ILE A 115 -2.56 -3.44 -3.61
N PHE A 116 -2.69 -2.22 -3.10
CA PHE A 116 -1.60 -1.27 -2.96
C PHE A 116 -1.56 -0.69 -1.55
N PHE A 117 -0.38 -0.46 -0.99
CA PHE A 117 -0.16 0.12 0.33
C PHE A 117 0.63 1.41 0.24
N TRP A 118 0.17 2.42 0.96
CA TRP A 118 0.83 3.70 1.12
C TRP A 118 1.07 3.99 2.59
N ARG A 119 2.36 4.05 2.97
CA ARG A 119 2.80 4.45 4.30
C ARG A 119 3.17 5.92 4.32
N ILE A 120 2.55 6.67 5.22
CA ILE A 120 2.84 8.09 5.44
C ILE A 120 3.51 8.23 6.80
N ALA A 121 4.80 8.55 6.79
CA ALA A 121 5.57 8.83 8.00
C ALA A 121 5.22 10.21 8.59
N ASP A 122 5.52 10.42 9.88
CA ASP A 122 5.36 11.70 10.58
C ASP A 122 3.95 12.31 10.47
N ILE A 123 2.93 11.48 10.27
CA ILE A 123 1.56 11.91 9.96
C ILE A 123 0.96 12.80 11.06
N GLU A 124 1.37 12.63 12.31
CA GLU A 124 0.93 13.47 13.43
C GLU A 124 1.33 14.95 13.28
N LYS A 125 2.48 15.22 12.65
CA LYS A 125 2.92 16.59 12.35
C LYS A 125 2.12 17.13 11.16
N ILE A 126 2.06 16.34 10.10
CA ILE A 126 1.37 16.67 8.84
C ILE A 126 -0.12 17.00 9.10
N LEU A 127 -0.81 16.25 9.96
CA LEU A 127 -2.24 16.48 10.26
C LEU A 127 -2.54 17.83 10.92
N LYS A 128 -1.54 18.50 11.50
CA LYS A 128 -1.68 19.86 12.08
C LYS A 128 -1.69 20.92 10.99
N GLU A 129 -1.05 20.65 9.87
CA GLU A 129 -0.91 21.56 8.74
C GLU A 129 -2.12 21.44 7.78
N ASP A 130 -2.22 22.38 6.84
CA ASP A 130 -3.19 22.34 5.74
C ASP A 130 -2.42 21.99 4.47
N VAL A 131 -2.24 20.70 4.24
CA VAL A 131 -1.36 20.17 3.19
C VAL A 131 -2.06 19.06 2.42
N GLU A 132 -1.59 18.87 1.19
CA GLU A 132 -1.99 17.77 0.34
C GLU A 132 -0.78 16.87 0.06
N LEU A 133 -1.00 15.57 0.13
CA LEU A 133 0.00 14.55 -0.14
C LEU A 133 -0.47 13.66 -1.27
N SER A 134 0.46 13.19 -2.08
CA SER A 134 0.21 12.17 -3.09
C SER A 134 0.99 10.90 -2.75
N SER A 135 0.38 9.75 -2.98
CA SER A 135 1.11 8.48 -3.00
C SER A 135 2.07 8.43 -4.19
N PRO A 136 3.02 7.48 -4.18
CA PRO A 136 3.67 7.05 -5.42
C PRO A 136 2.65 6.69 -6.51
N LEU A 137 3.10 6.74 -7.76
CA LEU A 137 2.31 6.32 -8.92
C LEU A 137 2.05 4.81 -8.85
N ILE A 138 0.83 4.43 -9.25
CA ILE A 138 0.34 3.07 -9.29
C ILE A 138 0.01 2.74 -10.74
N GLU A 139 0.67 1.73 -11.29
CA GLU A 139 0.38 1.25 -12.64
C GLU A 139 -0.53 0.02 -12.56
N TYR A 140 -1.72 0.12 -13.14
CA TYR A 140 -2.71 -0.96 -13.10
C TYR A 140 -3.50 -1.03 -14.41
N LEU A 141 -3.38 -2.14 -15.13
CA LEU A 141 -4.08 -2.41 -16.40
C LEU A 141 -3.98 -1.24 -17.40
N GLY A 142 -2.79 -0.63 -17.53
CA GLY A 142 -2.55 0.51 -18.43
C GLY A 142 -3.12 1.85 -17.93
N ASN A 143 -3.59 1.91 -16.69
CA ASN A 143 -3.98 3.14 -16.02
C ASN A 143 -2.90 3.53 -15.00
N THR A 144 -2.51 4.80 -15.05
CA THR A 144 -1.70 5.41 -14.00
C THR A 144 -2.64 6.03 -12.98
N MET A 145 -2.46 5.69 -11.71
CA MET A 145 -3.27 6.16 -10.60
C MET A 145 -2.40 6.63 -9.44
N PHE A 146 -2.96 7.45 -8.56
CA PHE A 146 -2.35 7.76 -7.27
C PHE A 146 -3.42 8.18 -6.28
N ILE A 147 -3.10 8.05 -4.99
CA ILE A 147 -3.97 8.45 -3.89
C ILE A 147 -3.59 9.86 -3.49
N LYS A 148 -4.55 10.77 -3.49
CA LYS A 148 -4.42 12.11 -2.92
C LYS A 148 -5.00 12.13 -1.51
N LEU A 149 -4.23 12.62 -0.55
CA LEU A 149 -4.68 12.89 0.82
C LEU A 149 -4.70 14.41 1.05
N SER A 150 -5.83 14.98 1.45
CA SER A 150 -5.91 16.38 1.90
C SER A 150 -6.18 16.42 3.40
N THR A 151 -5.31 17.08 4.19
CA THR A 151 -5.43 17.08 5.67
C THR A 151 -6.56 17.97 6.17
N ARG A 152 -7.09 18.87 5.35
CA ARG A 152 -8.30 19.66 5.63
C ARG A 152 -9.17 19.78 4.38
N TYR A 153 -10.05 18.80 4.18
CA TYR A 153 -11.00 18.85 3.07
C TYR A 153 -11.94 20.05 3.23
N LEU A 154 -11.96 20.97 2.25
CA LEU A 154 -12.79 22.19 2.26
C LEU A 154 -12.67 23.01 3.56
N ARG A 155 -11.48 23.09 4.15
CA ARG A 155 -11.20 23.79 5.42
C ARG A 155 -12.02 23.27 6.62
N THR A 156 -12.45 21.99 6.57
CA THR A 156 -13.17 21.33 7.66
C THR A 156 -12.25 20.47 8.54
N ASN A 157 -12.80 19.83 9.58
CA ASN A 157 -12.07 18.88 10.44
C ASN A 157 -11.99 17.45 9.85
N TYR A 158 -12.16 17.33 8.53
CA TYR A 158 -12.07 16.07 7.81
C TYR A 158 -10.77 16.00 7.02
N VAL A 159 -10.17 14.82 7.03
CA VAL A 159 -9.16 14.41 6.07
C VAL A 159 -9.87 13.67 4.95
N SER A 160 -9.46 13.91 3.72
CA SER A 160 -9.98 13.19 2.56
C SER A 160 -8.93 12.33 1.91
N LEU A 161 -9.36 11.18 1.37
CA LEU A 161 -8.62 10.34 0.43
C LEU A 161 -9.38 10.34 -0.90
N GLU A 162 -8.67 10.56 -2.00
CA GLU A 162 -9.21 10.51 -3.35
C GLU A 162 -8.32 9.65 -4.24
N LEU A 163 -8.93 8.78 -5.04
CA LEU A 163 -8.21 8.06 -6.09
C LEU A 163 -8.26 8.89 -7.38
N LEU A 164 -7.10 9.37 -7.80
CA LEU A 164 -6.93 10.08 -9.07
C LEU A 164 -6.38 9.11 -10.12
N THR A 165 -6.92 9.18 -11.33
CA THR A 165 -6.63 8.26 -12.43
C THR A 165 -6.41 9.05 -13.70
N SER A 166 -5.47 8.62 -14.55
CA SER A 166 -5.18 9.28 -15.83
C SER A 166 -6.34 9.16 -16.83
N ASN A 167 -7.07 8.04 -16.81
CA ASN A 167 -8.18 7.75 -17.71
C ASN A 167 -9.48 7.44 -16.94
N GLU A 168 -10.56 7.20 -17.69
CA GLU A 168 -11.79 6.65 -17.13
C GLU A 168 -11.50 5.30 -16.46
N PHE A 169 -11.68 5.28 -15.14
CA PHE A 169 -11.46 4.12 -14.30
C PHE A 169 -12.81 3.62 -13.80
N ALA A 170 -13.19 2.43 -14.26
CA ALA A 170 -14.49 1.82 -13.99
C ALA A 170 -14.47 0.86 -12.80
N ASN A 171 -13.28 0.34 -12.45
CA ASN A 171 -13.17 -0.67 -11.40
C ASN A 171 -13.60 -0.09 -10.04
N PRO A 172 -14.46 -0.82 -9.31
CA PRO A 172 -14.83 -0.45 -7.95
C PRO A 172 -13.63 -0.64 -7.03
N PHE A 173 -13.54 0.21 -6.01
CA PHE A 173 -12.41 0.20 -5.09
C PHE A 173 -12.79 0.62 -3.69
N ARG A 174 -11.92 0.37 -2.73
CA ARG A 174 -12.06 0.85 -1.34
C ARG A 174 -10.72 1.22 -0.76
N PHE A 175 -10.75 2.19 0.15
CA PHE A 175 -9.64 2.47 1.03
C PHE A 175 -9.83 1.73 2.35
N VAL A 176 -8.72 1.24 2.90
CA VAL A 176 -8.64 0.67 4.23
C VAL A 176 -7.53 1.40 4.97
N ILE A 177 -7.88 2.15 6.00
CA ILE A 177 -6.88 2.68 6.92
C ILE A 177 -6.58 1.60 7.94
N MET A 178 -5.36 1.11 7.88
CA MET A 178 -4.92 -0.01 8.67
C MET A 178 -4.72 0.42 10.12
N HIS A 179 -5.15 -0.44 11.03
CA HIS A 179 -4.85 -0.33 12.44
C HIS A 179 -3.78 -1.38 12.81
N LYS A 180 -3.14 -1.22 13.99
CA LYS A 180 -2.15 -2.20 14.50
C LYS A 180 -2.71 -3.62 14.67
N LYS A 181 -4.04 -3.74 14.73
CA LYS A 181 -4.79 -4.98 14.85
C LYS A 181 -5.86 -4.93 13.77
N GLU A 182 -5.79 -5.88 12.84
CA GLU A 182 -6.64 -6.00 11.64
C GLU A 182 -8.14 -5.85 11.92
N LYS A 183 -8.64 -6.46 12.99
CA LYS A 183 -10.06 -6.36 13.38
C LYS A 183 -10.57 -4.94 13.65
N TYR A 184 -9.69 -3.95 13.74
CA TYR A 184 -10.04 -2.54 13.92
C TYR A 184 -9.65 -1.67 12.71
N ASP A 185 -9.31 -2.30 11.58
CA ASP A 185 -9.11 -1.59 10.32
C ASP A 185 -10.36 -0.80 9.96
N PHE A 186 -10.13 0.39 9.42
CA PHE A 186 -11.22 1.32 9.10
C PHE A 186 -11.42 1.38 7.59
N ASN A 187 -12.55 0.86 7.15
CA ASN A 187 -12.88 0.69 5.74
C ASN A 187 -13.73 1.86 5.24
N SER A 188 -13.42 2.35 4.04
CA SER A 188 -14.35 3.16 3.28
C SER A 188 -15.55 2.32 2.83
N PRO A 189 -16.69 2.94 2.47
CA PRO A 189 -17.66 2.28 1.61
C PRO A 189 -17.00 1.86 0.29
N MET A 190 -17.66 0.99 -0.47
CA MET A 190 -17.28 0.74 -1.85
C MET A 190 -17.40 2.05 -2.63
N LEU A 191 -16.32 2.47 -3.26
CA LEU A 191 -16.22 3.65 -4.10
C LEU A 191 -16.15 3.20 -5.55
N GLY A 192 -16.61 4.07 -6.44
CA GLY A 192 -16.63 3.78 -7.86
C GLY A 192 -17.20 4.94 -8.65
N ASN A 193 -17.24 4.74 -9.97
CA ASN A 193 -17.75 5.65 -10.97
C ASN A 193 -16.94 6.93 -11.21
N THR A 194 -17.04 7.39 -12.46
CA THR A 194 -16.03 8.15 -13.21
C THR A 194 -15.81 9.60 -12.81
N ARG A 195 -16.57 10.17 -11.85
CA ARG A 195 -16.48 11.59 -11.49
C ARG A 195 -16.53 11.85 -9.97
N PRO A 196 -15.80 12.86 -9.45
CA PRO A 196 -15.99 13.35 -8.09
C PRO A 196 -17.47 13.72 -7.85
N PRO A 197 -18.05 13.45 -6.66
CA PRO A 197 -17.39 13.03 -5.42
C PRO A 197 -17.28 11.52 -5.22
N ALA A 198 -17.64 10.69 -6.21
CA ALA A 198 -17.78 9.24 -6.03
C ALA A 198 -16.45 8.49 -5.75
N ARG A 199 -15.31 9.18 -5.93
CA ARG A 199 -13.95 8.70 -5.65
C ARG A 199 -13.36 9.22 -4.33
N LEU A 200 -14.13 10.02 -3.58
CA LEU A 200 -13.69 10.72 -2.38
C LEU A 200 -14.18 10.00 -1.12
N PHE A 201 -13.25 9.66 -0.23
CA PHE A 201 -13.53 9.18 1.11
C PHE A 201 -13.16 10.23 2.15
N ARG A 202 -14.08 10.55 3.07
CA ARG A 202 -13.88 11.57 4.11
C ARG A 202 -13.88 10.95 5.50
N ILE A 203 -12.96 11.39 6.35
CA ILE A 203 -12.73 10.82 7.67
C ILE A 203 -12.41 11.93 8.66
N THR A 204 -13.01 11.90 9.84
CA THR A 204 -12.71 12.90 10.88
C THR A 204 -11.26 12.76 11.38
N LYS A 205 -10.60 13.87 11.68
CA LYS A 205 -9.23 13.84 12.25
C LYS A 205 -9.12 12.98 13.52
N GLY A 206 -10.11 13.04 14.41
CA GLY A 206 -10.12 12.22 15.62
C GLY A 206 -10.08 10.71 15.34
N LYS A 207 -10.82 10.26 14.31
CA LYS A 207 -10.77 8.86 13.88
C LYS A 207 -9.41 8.48 13.30
N ILE A 208 -8.80 9.33 12.47
CA ILE A 208 -7.45 9.10 11.95
C ILE A 208 -6.43 9.02 13.09
N GLN A 209 -6.51 9.91 14.08
CA GLN A 209 -5.60 9.90 15.23
C GLN A 209 -5.59 8.55 15.96
N SER A 210 -6.76 7.89 16.07
CA SER A 210 -6.87 6.57 16.68
C SER A 210 -6.26 5.41 15.87
N LEU A 211 -5.96 5.66 14.58
CA LEU A 211 -5.42 4.68 13.64
C LEU A 211 -3.91 4.86 13.41
N ILE A 212 -3.32 5.93 13.92
CA ILE A 212 -1.87 6.16 13.83
C ILE A 212 -1.17 5.14 14.72
N PHE A 213 -0.17 4.45 14.17
CA PHE A 213 0.70 3.57 14.93
C PHE A 213 2.14 3.75 14.44
N SER A 214 3.08 3.75 15.39
CA SER A 214 4.50 4.01 15.11
C SER A 214 4.75 5.34 14.36
N GLY A 215 3.97 6.37 14.70
CA GLY A 215 4.07 7.70 14.08
C GLY A 215 3.68 7.77 12.60
N ALA A 216 3.09 6.70 12.06
CA ALA A 216 2.72 6.59 10.66
C ALA A 216 1.25 6.23 10.47
N LEU A 217 0.73 6.58 9.30
CA LEU A 217 -0.54 6.11 8.80
C LEU A 217 -0.28 5.14 7.65
N LEU A 218 -0.94 3.99 7.67
CA LEU A 218 -0.85 3.00 6.61
C LEU A 218 -2.21 2.88 5.93
N ILE A 219 -2.25 3.19 4.64
CA ILE A 219 -3.44 3.18 3.80
C ILE A 219 -3.30 2.03 2.82
N LYS A 220 -4.32 1.18 2.74
CA LYS A 220 -4.42 0.09 1.77
C LYS A 220 -5.52 0.44 0.77
N LEU A 221 -5.19 0.41 -0.50
CA LEU A 221 -6.12 0.50 -1.62
C LEU A 221 -6.43 -0.92 -2.12
N LEU A 222 -7.70 -1.22 -2.28
CA LEU A 222 -8.20 -2.45 -2.89
C LEU A 222 -8.98 -2.07 -4.14
N VAL A 223 -8.50 -2.48 -5.31
CA VAL A 223 -9.18 -2.32 -6.60
C VAL A 223 -9.72 -3.68 -7.02
N TYR A 224 -11.03 -3.81 -7.18
CA TYR A 224 -11.68 -5.07 -7.50
C TYR A 224 -11.68 -5.31 -9.02
N LEU A 225 -11.29 -6.52 -9.41
CA LEU A 225 -11.17 -6.92 -10.82
C LEU A 225 -12.53 -7.32 -11.39
N ASP A 226 -13.30 -8.08 -10.62
CA ASP A 226 -14.64 -8.55 -10.97
C ASP A 226 -15.50 -8.52 -9.69
N LEU A 227 -16.58 -7.72 -9.69
CA LEU A 227 -17.64 -7.75 -8.67
C LEU A 227 -18.90 -8.40 -9.25
#